data_AF-A0A383C9R5-F1
#
_entry.id   AF-A0A383C9R5-F1
#
_cell.length_a   1.000
_cell.length_b   1.000
_cell.length_c   1.000
_cell.angle_alpha   90.00
_cell.angle_beta   90.00
_cell.angle_gamma   90.00
#
_symmetry.space_group_name_H-M   'P 1'
#
loop_
_entity.id
_entity.type
_entity.pdbx_description
1 polymer ?
#
loop_
_entity_poly.entity_id
_entity_poly.type
_entity_poly.pdbx_seq_one_letter_code
_entity_poly.pdbx_strand_id
1 'polypeptide(L)'
;MKIKLLFVFTTFLYSMTGLELATIMENKGKPIDIKSESSMEIIKKNGKKRTLKLINRSKDNSKKQMLWFLEPKDDFGIAFLKIEHEDENDFMNMWLPGFKKNRRISSS
;
A
#
# COMPACT_ATOMS: atom_id res chain seq x y z
N MET A 1 11.48 -12.16 -44.88
CA MET A 1 11.16 -13.05 -43.73
C MET A 1 12.33 -13.18 -42.75
N LYS A 2 13.54 -13.53 -43.21
CA LYS A 2 14.73 -13.70 -42.36
C LYS A 2 15.12 -12.49 -41.49
N ILE A 3 15.06 -11.27 -42.03
CA ILE A 3 15.35 -10.02 -41.27
C ILE A 3 14.31 -9.73 -40.19
N LYS A 4 13.02 -9.99 -40.44
CA LYS A 4 11.97 -9.84 -39.42
C LYS A 4 12.14 -10.85 -38.29
N LEU A 5 12.53 -12.09 -38.61
CA LEU A 5 12.82 -13.13 -37.63
C LEU A 5 14.05 -12.79 -36.77
N LEU A 6 15.08 -12.19 -37.38
CA LEU A 6 16.26 -11.70 -36.66
C LEU A 6 15.91 -10.58 -35.67
N PHE A 7 15.03 -9.65 -36.07
CA PHE A 7 14.52 -8.60 -35.18
C PHE A 7 13.72 -9.15 -34.00
N VAL A 8 12.92 -10.19 -34.20
CA VAL A 8 12.20 -10.86 -33.09
C VAL A 8 13.20 -11.53 -32.15
N PHE A 9 14.22 -12.21 -32.68
CA PHE A 9 15.23 -12.88 -31.86
C PHE A 9 16.05 -11.91 -30.99
N THR A 10 16.42 -10.74 -31.51
CA THR A 10 17.11 -9.73 -30.72
C THR A 10 16.24 -9.18 -29.59
N THR A 11 14.93 -9.02 -29.78
CA THR A 11 14.04 -8.57 -28.69
C THR A 11 13.95 -9.55 -27.53
N PHE A 12 14.06 -10.87 -27.80
CA PHE A 12 14.10 -11.89 -26.74
C PHE A 12 15.42 -11.90 -25.97
N LEU A 13 16.54 -11.55 -26.61
CA LEU A 13 17.85 -11.51 -25.96
C LEU A 13 18.05 -10.30 -25.04
N TYR A 14 17.38 -9.18 -25.34
CA TYR A 14 17.48 -7.93 -24.57
C TYR A 14 16.25 -7.65 -23.70
N SER A 15 15.33 -8.60 -23.57
CA SER A 15 14.16 -8.44 -22.70
C SER A 15 14.57 -8.63 -21.23
N MET A 16 14.20 -7.67 -20.39
CA MET A 16 14.31 -7.77 -18.93
C MET A 16 13.39 -8.88 -18.40
N THR A 17 13.87 -9.67 -17.45
CA THR A 17 13.03 -10.69 -16.80
C THR A 17 12.10 -10.09 -15.75
N GLY A 18 11.01 -10.78 -15.40
CA GLY A 18 10.11 -10.33 -14.34
C GLY A 18 10.80 -10.17 -12.97
N LEU A 19 11.74 -11.07 -12.64
CA LEU A 19 12.52 -11.00 -11.40
C LEU A 19 13.47 -9.79 -11.40
N GLU A 20 14.12 -9.53 -12.53
CA GLU A 20 15.01 -8.40 -12.71
C GLU A 20 14.27 -7.08 -12.56
N LEU A 21 13.10 -6.95 -13.19
CA LEU A 21 12.22 -5.78 -13.00
C LEU A 21 11.81 -5.60 -11.53
N ALA A 22 11.35 -6.67 -10.87
CA ALA A 22 10.94 -6.61 -9.48
C ALA A 22 12.10 -6.20 -8.56
N THR A 23 13.30 -6.71 -8.82
CA THR A 23 14.53 -6.39 -8.06
C THR A 23 14.91 -4.92 -8.23
N ILE A 24 14.85 -4.39 -9.45
CA ILE A 24 15.12 -2.98 -9.72
C ILE A 24 14.08 -2.08 -9.04
N MET A 25 12.80 -2.48 -9.07
CA MET A 25 11.72 -1.73 -8.43
C MET A 25 11.86 -1.70 -6.90
N GLU A 26 12.20 -2.82 -6.27
CA GLU A 26 12.37 -2.90 -4.82
C GLU A 26 13.58 -2.09 -4.34
N ASN A 27 14.70 -2.17 -5.08
CA ASN A 27 15.93 -1.46 -4.76
C ASN A 27 15.93 0.02 -5.19
N LYS A 28 14.85 0.50 -5.83
CA LYS A 28 14.73 1.91 -6.20
C LYS A 28 14.74 2.77 -4.94
N GLY A 29 15.62 3.78 -4.92
CA GLY A 29 15.73 4.71 -3.79
C GLY A 29 14.37 5.31 -3.43
N LYS A 30 13.95 5.09 -2.18
CA LYS A 30 12.68 5.56 -1.60
C LYS A 30 12.97 6.26 -0.27
N PRO A 31 12.15 7.25 0.12
CA PRO A 31 12.29 7.88 1.43
C PRO A 31 12.17 6.84 2.55
N ILE A 32 13.03 6.97 3.58
CA ILE A 32 13.00 6.08 4.75
C ILE A 32 11.68 6.24 5.51
N ASP A 33 11.25 7.50 5.66
CA ASP A 33 10.02 7.89 6.34
C ASP A 33 9.17 8.76 5.42
N ILE A 34 7.84 8.58 5.49
CA ILE A 34 6.88 9.34 4.66
C ILE A 34 5.74 9.82 5.56
N LYS A 35 5.37 11.08 5.39
CA LYS A 35 4.10 11.63 5.89
C LYS A 35 3.29 12.10 4.69
N SER A 36 2.01 11.74 4.65
CA SER A 36 1.10 12.21 3.61
C SER A 36 -0.30 12.48 4.15
N GLU A 37 -0.99 13.39 3.47
CA GLU A 37 -2.41 13.61 3.62
C GLU A 37 -3.07 13.15 2.33
N SER A 38 -4.15 12.38 2.42
CA SER A 38 -4.82 11.82 1.25
C SER A 38 -6.34 11.94 1.36
N SER A 39 -6.97 11.96 0.19
CA SER A 39 -8.42 11.91 0.03
C SER A 39 -8.77 10.67 -0.79
N MET A 40 -9.72 9.88 -0.31
CA MET A 40 -10.17 8.64 -0.96
C MET A 40 -11.67 8.71 -1.22
N GLU A 41 -12.07 8.67 -2.50
CA GLU A 41 -13.48 8.57 -2.90
C GLU A 41 -13.85 7.10 -3.12
N ILE A 42 -14.75 6.58 -2.29
CA ILE A 42 -15.31 5.23 -2.40
C ILE A 42 -16.68 5.33 -3.08
N ILE A 43 -16.80 4.73 -4.27
CA ILE A 43 -18.05 4.63 -5.02
C ILE A 43 -18.61 3.22 -4.88
N LYS A 44 -19.79 3.09 -4.28
CA LYS A 44 -20.48 1.80 -4.12
C LYS A 44 -21.15 1.37 -5.42
N LYS A 45 -21.49 0.08 -5.54
CA LYS A 45 -22.22 -0.50 -6.69
C LYS A 45 -23.50 0.26 -7.06
N ASN A 46 -24.19 0.83 -6.09
CA ASN A 46 -25.41 1.61 -6.29
C ASN A 46 -25.16 3.10 -6.60
N GLY A 47 -23.91 3.49 -6.89
CA GLY A 47 -23.53 4.87 -7.21
C GLY A 47 -23.33 5.79 -6.01
N LYS A 48 -23.64 5.36 -4.78
CA LYS A 48 -23.40 6.18 -3.58
C LYS A 48 -21.90 6.40 -3.39
N LYS A 49 -21.51 7.67 -3.21
CA LYS A 49 -20.13 8.08 -2.96
C LYS A 49 -19.89 8.37 -1.48
N ARG A 50 -18.68 8.07 -0.99
CA ARG A 50 -18.19 8.47 0.33
C ARG A 50 -16.74 8.92 0.18
N THR A 51 -16.41 10.10 0.68
CA THR A 51 -15.04 10.61 0.66
C THR A 51 -14.42 10.50 2.04
N LEU A 52 -13.22 9.95 2.12
CA LEU A 52 -12.42 9.84 3.34
C LEU A 52 -11.24 10.79 3.26
N LYS A 53 -10.97 11.54 4.34
CA LYS A 53 -9.69 12.25 4.49
C LYS A 53 -8.82 11.52 5.50
N LEU A 54 -7.56 11.32 5.14
CA LEU A 54 -6.64 10.47 5.87
C LEU A 54 -5.30 11.19 6.09
N ILE A 55 -4.69 10.95 7.24
CA ILE A 55 -3.26 11.20 7.45
C ILE A 55 -2.57 9.84 7.51
N ASN A 56 -1.52 9.66 6.71
CA ASN A 56 -0.66 8.50 6.77
C ASN A 56 0.75 8.90 7.24
N ARG A 57 1.35 8.05 8.05
CA ARG A 57 2.77 8.10 8.40
C ARG A 57 3.35 6.71 8.25
N SER A 58 4.47 6.63 7.57
CA SER A 58 5.25 5.40 7.45
C SER A 58 6.69 5.65 7.88
N LYS A 59 7.29 4.62 8.46
CA LYS A 59 8.67 4.62 8.96
C LYS A 59 9.38 3.35 8.53
N ASP A 60 10.70 3.41 8.45
CA ASP A 60 11.59 2.27 8.24
C ASP A 60 11.24 1.54 6.94
N ASN A 61 11.17 2.29 5.82
CA ASN A 61 10.77 1.77 4.52
C ASN A 61 9.37 1.11 4.55
N SER A 62 8.41 1.79 5.18
CA SER A 62 7.03 1.30 5.34
C SER A 62 6.85 0.04 6.21
N LYS A 63 7.90 -0.48 6.85
CA LYS A 63 7.75 -1.57 7.83
C LYS A 63 6.86 -1.18 9.01
N LYS A 64 6.74 0.12 9.34
CA LYS A 64 5.81 0.62 10.36
C LYS A 64 4.91 1.69 9.75
N GLN A 65 3.60 1.56 9.88
CA GLN A 65 2.65 2.49 9.30
C GLN A 65 1.52 2.82 10.25
N MET A 66 1.09 4.08 10.23
CA MET A 66 -0.02 4.58 11.01
C MET A 66 -0.91 5.45 10.12
N LEU A 67 -2.19 5.10 10.06
CA LEU A 67 -3.21 5.79 9.29
C LEU A 67 -4.29 6.32 10.24
N TRP A 68 -4.68 7.59 10.10
CA TRP A 68 -5.77 8.20 10.86
C TRP A 68 -6.85 8.72 9.93
N PHE A 69 -8.10 8.48 10.31
CA PHE A 69 -9.28 8.95 9.59
C PHE A 69 -9.74 10.28 10.20
N LEU A 70 -9.81 11.31 9.36
CA LEU A 70 -10.19 12.68 9.73
C LEU A 70 -11.61 13.05 9.27
N GLU A 71 -12.05 12.54 8.13
CA GLU A 71 -13.39 12.76 7.63
C GLU A 71 -13.92 11.48 6.99
N PRO A 72 -15.25 11.25 7.02
CA PRO A 72 -16.29 12.06 7.67
C PRO A 72 -16.30 11.92 9.20
N LYS A 73 -17.16 12.70 9.88
CA LYS A 73 -17.30 12.70 11.35
C LYS A 73 -17.49 11.31 11.96
N ASP A 74 -18.24 10.43 11.28
CA ASP A 74 -18.49 9.06 11.76
C ASP A 74 -17.22 8.19 11.80
N ASP A 75 -16.23 8.51 10.95
CA ASP A 75 -14.95 7.81 10.88
C ASP A 75 -13.85 8.55 11.66
N PHE A 76 -14.13 9.76 12.15
CA PHE A 76 -13.14 10.60 12.82
C PHE A 76 -12.52 9.89 14.02
N GLY A 77 -11.19 9.82 14.02
CA GLY A 77 -10.42 9.21 15.09
C GLY A 77 -10.31 7.69 14.99
N ILE A 78 -10.89 7.03 13.98
CA ILE A 78 -10.48 5.67 13.62
C ILE A 78 -8.99 5.73 13.25
N ALA A 79 -8.24 4.73 13.71
CA ALA A 79 -6.82 4.67 13.45
C ALA A 79 -6.40 3.23 13.13
N PHE A 80 -5.48 3.07 12.21
CA PHE A 80 -4.94 1.78 11.80
C PHE A 80 -3.43 1.77 11.97
N LEU A 81 -2.92 0.74 12.63
CA LEU A 81 -1.50 0.49 12.84
C LEU A 81 -1.11 -0.79 12.11
N LYS A 82 -0.03 -0.72 11.32
CA LYS A 82 0.65 -1.86 10.72
C LYS A 82 2.12 -1.87 11.14
N ILE A 83 2.62 -3.05 11.53
CA ILE A 83 4.04 -3.33 11.75
C ILE A 83 4.35 -4.64 11.02
N GLU A 84 5.28 -4.60 10.09
CA GLU A 84 5.76 -5.78 9.36
C GLU A 84 6.79 -6.53 10.20
N HIS A 85 6.72 -7.85 10.15
CA HIS A 85 7.66 -8.75 10.79
C HIS A 85 8.30 -9.65 9.74
N GLU A 86 9.57 -10.04 9.95
CA GLU A 86 10.30 -10.85 8.97
C GLU A 86 9.95 -12.34 9.08
N ASP A 87 9.80 -12.83 10.32
CA ASP A 87 9.62 -14.28 10.60
C ASP A 87 8.20 -14.64 11.07
N GLU A 88 7.30 -13.66 11.17
CA GLU A 88 5.93 -13.88 11.64
C GLU A 88 4.92 -13.00 10.91
N ASN A 89 3.63 -13.26 11.18
CA ASN A 89 2.54 -12.51 10.60
C ASN A 89 2.58 -11.03 11.02
N ASP A 90 2.35 -10.15 10.05
CA ASP A 90 2.26 -8.71 10.27
C ASP A 90 1.34 -8.35 11.45
N PHE A 91 1.81 -7.41 12.26
CA PHE A 91 0.99 -6.80 13.27
C PHE A 91 0.09 -5.73 12.67
N MET A 92 -1.19 -6.07 12.47
CA MET A 92 -2.23 -5.14 12.06
C MET A 92 -3.30 -4.97 13.14
N ASN A 93 -3.65 -3.72 13.46
CA ASN A 93 -4.63 -3.41 14.50
C ASN A 93 -5.40 -2.13 14.16
N MET A 94 -6.69 -2.12 14.47
CA MET A 94 -7.57 -0.97 14.26
C MET A 94 -8.13 -0.47 15.59
N TRP A 95 -7.91 0.80 15.87
CA TRP A 95 -8.58 1.52 16.95
C TRP A 95 -9.93 2.03 16.48
N LEU A 96 -10.98 1.69 17.24
CA LEU A 96 -12.34 2.11 16.97
C LEU A 96 -12.85 3.00 18.12
N PRO A 97 -12.91 4.34 17.94
CA PRO A 97 -13.23 5.27 19.02
C PRO A 97 -14.65 5.08 19.57
N GLY A 98 -15.62 4.74 18.70
CA GLY A 98 -17.00 4.47 19.13
C GLY A 98 -17.15 3.31 20.11
N PHE A 99 -16.23 2.34 20.07
CA PHE A 99 -16.21 1.20 20.99
C PHE A 99 -15.15 1.32 22.08
N LYS A 100 -14.24 2.30 21.97
CA LYS A 100 -13.04 2.46 22.80
C LYS A 100 -12.20 1.18 22.86
N LYS A 101 -12.08 0.48 21.73
CA LYS A 101 -11.41 -0.83 21.65
C LYS A 101 -10.50 -0.92 20.44
N ASN A 102 -9.44 -1.71 20.63
CA ASN A 102 -8.58 -2.20 19.58
C ASN A 102 -9.16 -3.50 19.00
N ARG A 103 -9.12 -3.65 17.68
CA ARG A 103 -9.49 -4.87 16.96
C ARG A 103 -8.32 -5.34 16.11
N ARG A 104 -7.80 -6.53 16.46
CA ARG A 104 -6.80 -7.25 15.66
C ARG A 104 -7.37 -7.54 14.27
N ILE A 105 -6.57 -7.26 13.25
CA ILE A 105 -6.82 -7.74 11.88
C ILE A 105 -5.84 -8.89 11.67
N SER A 106 -6.35 -10.09 11.39
CA SER A 106 -5.51 -11.25 11.09
C SER A 106 -4.77 -11.00 9.79
N SER A 107 -3.44 -11.10 9.82
CA SER A 107 -2.68 -11.34 8.59
C SER A 107 -2.91 -12.80 8.21
N SER A 108 -3.31 -13.04 6.96
CA SER A 108 -3.33 -14.38 6.37
C SER A 108 -1.95 -14.74 5.84
#